data_AF-A0A9Q3JZF9-F1
#
_entry.id   AF-A0A9Q3JZF9-F1
#
_cell.length_a   1.000
_cell.length_b   1.000
_cell.length_c   1.000
_cell.angle_alpha   90.00
_cell.angle_beta   90.00
_cell.angle_gamma   90.00
#
_symmetry.space_group_name_H-M   'P 1'
#
loop_
_entity.id
_entity.type
_entity.pdbx_description
1 polymer ?
#
loop_
_entity_poly.entity_id
_entity_poly.type
_entity_poly.pdbx_seq_one_letter_code
_entity_poly.pdbx_strand_id
1 'polypeptide(L)'
;MKEGGHVGLYIANFRSLVSRIGDWGERALINHFRKGLASRIMDQLASHPSNIDSLQELMDVSLELDTRYHERQKEKNHNQEKKPSASK
;
A
#
# COMPACT_ATOMS: atom_id res chain seq x y z
N MET A 1 2.88 8.60 3.54
CA MET A 1 1.45 8.26 3.70
C MET A 1 1.17 8.04 5.18
N LYS A 2 -0.05 8.30 5.70
CA LYS A 2 -0.39 7.93 7.08
C LYS A 2 -0.62 6.41 7.18
N GLU A 3 -0.41 5.82 8.36
CA GLU A 3 -0.58 4.38 8.66
C GLU A 3 -2.01 3.81 8.44
N GLY A 4 -2.97 4.64 8.03
CA GLY A 4 -4.34 4.25 7.66
C GLY A 4 -4.76 4.69 6.25
N GLY A 5 -3.87 5.33 5.49
CA GLY A 5 -4.18 5.81 4.14
C GLY A 5 -4.26 4.69 3.11
N HIS A 6 -4.88 4.97 1.97
CA HIS A 6 -4.90 4.06 0.82
C HIS A 6 -3.72 4.31 -0.09
N VAL A 7 -3.01 3.24 -0.45
CA VAL A 7 -1.83 3.31 -1.34
C VAL A 7 -2.23 3.83 -2.73
N GLY A 8 -3.43 3.52 -3.21
CA GLY A 8 -3.92 4.00 -4.51
C GLY A 8 -3.95 5.54 -4.62
N LEU A 9 -4.39 6.23 -3.57
CA LEU A 9 -4.38 7.70 -3.55
C LEU A 9 -2.95 8.26 -3.50
N TYR A 10 -2.07 7.59 -2.75
CA TYR A 10 -0.66 7.96 -2.71
C TYR A 10 0.02 7.80 -4.07
N ILE A 11 -0.24 6.70 -4.79
CA ILE A 11 0.27 6.46 -6.16
C ILE A 11 -0.20 7.56 -7.12
N ALA A 12 -1.50 7.91 -7.09
CA ALA A 12 -2.05 8.95 -7.97
C ALA A 12 -1.36 10.31 -7.73
N ASN A 13 -1.21 10.70 -6.46
CA ASN A 13 -0.50 11.92 -6.09
C ASN A 13 0.98 11.87 -6.48
N PHE A 14 1.64 10.73 -6.27
CA PHE A 14 3.04 10.54 -6.63
C PHE A 14 3.25 10.68 -8.14
N ARG A 15 2.43 10.03 -8.97
CA ARG A 15 2.49 10.16 -10.44
C ARG A 15 2.27 11.59 -10.91
N SER A 16 1.31 12.30 -10.30
CA SER A 16 1.09 13.73 -10.56
C SER A 16 2.33 14.57 -10.24
N LEU A 17 2.98 14.32 -9.09
CA LEU A 17 4.23 15.00 -8.72
C LEU A 17 5.37 14.68 -9.69
N VAL A 18 5.58 13.41 -10.04
CA VAL A 18 6.63 12.99 -10.97
C VAL A 18 6.45 13.67 -12.33
N SER A 19 5.22 13.73 -12.85
CA SER A 19 4.93 14.43 -14.11
C SER A 19 5.24 15.93 -14.07
N ARG A 20 5.23 16.55 -12.88
CA ARG A 20 5.52 17.98 -12.69
C ARG A 20 6.99 18.27 -12.46
N ILE A 21 7.74 17.33 -11.90
CA ILE A 21 9.13 17.52 -11.50
C ILE A 21 10.10 17.17 -12.66
N GLY A 22 9.72 16.27 -13.57
CA GLY A 22 10.53 15.90 -14.75
C GLY A 22 11.52 14.74 -14.50
N ASP A 23 12.58 14.66 -15.33
CA ASP A 23 13.55 13.55 -15.56
C ASP A 23 14.32 13.02 -14.32
N TRP A 24 13.58 12.56 -13.32
CA TRP A 24 14.15 11.81 -12.21
C TRP A 24 14.39 10.37 -12.65
N GLY A 25 15.63 9.90 -12.48
CA GLY A 25 15.95 8.51 -12.76
C GLY A 25 15.08 7.55 -11.95
N GLU A 26 14.72 6.41 -12.55
CA GLU A 26 13.80 5.44 -11.96
C GLU A 26 14.25 4.97 -10.56
N ARG A 27 15.57 4.80 -10.35
CA ARG A 27 16.15 4.43 -9.04
C ARG A 27 15.86 5.49 -7.96
N ALA A 28 15.89 6.78 -8.32
CA ALA A 28 15.58 7.86 -7.39
C ALA A 28 14.08 7.87 -7.06
N LEU A 29 13.22 7.64 -8.07
CA LEU A 29 11.77 7.54 -7.88
C LEU A 29 11.41 6.34 -6.99
N ILE A 30 12.02 5.18 -7.19
CA ILE A 30 11.84 3.99 -6.34
C ILE A 30 12.19 4.31 -4.89
N ASN A 31 13.34 4.94 -4.66
CA ASN A 31 13.78 5.30 -3.30
C ASN A 31 12.80 6.28 -2.63
N HIS A 32 12.38 7.32 -3.35
CA HIS A 32 11.39 8.27 -2.85
C HIS A 32 10.03 7.65 -2.58
N PHE A 33 9.58 6.75 -3.47
CA PHE A 33 8.33 6.05 -3.31
C PHE A 33 8.35 5.20 -2.03
N ARG A 34 9.40 4.39 -1.84
CA ARG A 34 9.59 3.56 -0.63
C ARG A 34 9.56 4.39 0.66
N LYS A 35 10.24 5.54 0.69
CA LYS A 35 10.26 6.45 1.85
C LYS A 35 8.88 6.99 2.24
N GLY A 36 7.95 7.10 1.28
CA GLY A 36 6.60 7.60 1.55
C GLY A 36 5.56 6.52 1.84
N LEU A 37 5.92 5.24 1.77
CA LEU A 37 5.04 4.12 2.13
C LEU A 37 4.84 4.05 3.66
N ALA A 38 3.70 3.50 4.07
CA ALA A 38 3.44 3.18 5.47
C ALA A 38 4.31 2.00 5.92
N SER A 39 4.68 1.96 7.20
CA SER A 39 5.53 0.90 7.77
C SER A 39 4.93 -0.48 7.50
N ARG A 40 3.62 -0.62 7.65
CA ARG A 40 2.90 -1.88 7.36
C ARG A 40 3.17 -2.41 5.95
N ILE A 41 3.24 -1.53 4.95
CA ILE A 41 3.45 -1.92 3.56
C ILE A 41 4.92 -2.25 3.36
N MET A 42 5.84 -1.47 3.96
CA MET A 42 7.28 -1.76 3.91
C MET A 42 7.61 -3.12 4.52
N ASP A 43 7.00 -3.49 5.65
CA ASP A 43 7.20 -4.78 6.30
C ASP A 43 6.72 -5.94 5.42
N GLN A 44 5.55 -5.77 4.79
CA GLN A 44 5.03 -6.77 3.84
C GLN A 44 5.87 -6.86 2.57
N LEU A 45 6.41 -5.74 2.10
CA LEU A 45 7.31 -5.69 0.95
C LEU A 45 8.65 -6.38 1.25
N ALA A 46 9.19 -6.22 2.46
CA ALA A 46 10.40 -6.89 2.92
C ALA A 46 10.21 -8.42 3.03
N SER A 47 8.98 -8.86 3.35
CA SER A 47 8.61 -10.29 3.34
C SER A 47 8.28 -10.82 1.94
N HIS A 48 8.24 -9.96 0.92
CA HIS A 48 7.89 -10.37 -0.44
C HIS A 48 9.10 -11.04 -1.12
N PRO A 49 8.95 -12.23 -1.71
CA PRO A 49 10.09 -12.99 -2.25
C PRO A 49 10.65 -12.43 -3.57
N SER A 50 9.96 -11.48 -4.20
CA SER A 50 10.30 -10.93 -5.51
C SER A 50 11.19 -9.69 -5.38
N ASN A 51 12.29 -9.64 -6.12
CA ASN A 51 13.08 -8.41 -6.29
C ASN A 51 12.29 -7.45 -7.16
N ILE A 52 11.80 -6.37 -6.56
CA ILE A 52 11.07 -5.32 -7.27
C ILE A 52 12.10 -4.34 -7.84
N ASP A 53 12.37 -4.48 -9.14
CA ASP A 53 13.40 -3.71 -9.85
C ASP A 53 12.81 -2.52 -10.63
N SER A 54 11.49 -2.49 -10.87
CA SER A 54 10.80 -1.37 -11.52
C SER A 54 9.92 -0.57 -10.55
N LEU A 55 9.83 0.73 -10.81
CA LEU A 55 8.89 1.60 -10.10
C LEU A 55 7.43 1.16 -10.29
N GLN A 56 7.09 0.69 -11.49
CA GLN A 56 5.72 0.28 -11.80
C GLN A 56 5.32 -0.96 -11.01
N GLU A 57 6.19 -1.96 -10.97
CA GLU A 57 6.00 -3.17 -10.18
C GLU A 57 5.90 -2.85 -8.68
N LEU A 58 6.71 -1.90 -8.19
CA LEU A 58 6.64 -1.44 -6.80
C LEU A 58 5.27 -0.83 -6.45
N MET A 59 4.71 -0.05 -7.36
CA MET A 59 3.38 0.53 -7.19
C MET A 59 2.29 -0.54 -7.18
N ASP A 60 2.36 -1.50 -8.11
CA ASP A 60 1.36 -2.54 -8.27
C ASP A 60 1.35 -3.49 -7.07
N VAL A 61 2.52 -3.98 -6.63
CA VAL A 61 2.64 -4.83 -5.42
C VAL A 61 2.17 -4.07 -4.18
N SER A 62 2.54 -2.80 -4.03
CA SER A 62 2.10 -2.00 -2.88
C SER A 62 0.57 -1.81 -2.85
N LEU A 63 -0.06 -1.65 -4.02
CA LEU A 63 -1.51 -1.53 -4.15
C LEU A 63 -2.23 -2.85 -3.84
N GLU A 64 -1.68 -3.97 -4.30
CA GLU A 64 -2.23 -5.30 -4.01
C GLU A 64 -2.20 -5.61 -2.51
N LEU A 65 -1.07 -5.35 -1.85
CA LEU A 65 -0.91 -5.51 -0.40
C LEU A 65 -1.91 -4.65 0.38
N ASP A 66 -2.10 -3.40 -0.04
CA ASP A 66 -3.07 -2.48 0.57
C ASP A 66 -4.51 -2.99 0.42
N THR A 67 -4.87 -3.42 -0.79
CA THR A 67 -6.20 -3.95 -1.11
C THR A 67 -6.51 -5.17 -0.25
N ARG A 68 -5.59 -6.14 -0.22
CA ARG A 68 -5.71 -7.36 0.58
C ARG A 68 -5.80 -7.06 2.08
N TYR A 69 -5.06 -6.06 2.57
CA TYR A 69 -5.16 -5.62 3.95
C TYR A 69 -6.56 -5.08 4.26
N HIS A 70 -7.06 -4.16 3.42
CA HIS A 70 -8.38 -3.55 3.61
C HIS A 70 -9.52 -4.57 3.49
N GLU A 71 -9.44 -5.52 2.57
CA GLU A 71 -10.40 -6.63 2.47
C GLU A 71 -10.41 -7.46 3.74
N ARG A 72 -9.25 -7.84 4.27
CA ARG A 72 -9.14 -8.57 5.53
C ARG A 72 -9.70 -7.78 6.73
N GLN A 73 -9.51 -6.46 6.77
CA GLN A 73 -10.11 -5.63 7.82
C GLN A 73 -11.63 -5.58 7.71
N LYS A 74 -12.18 -5.50 6.49
CA LYS A 74 -13.62 -5.56 6.26
C LYS A 74 -14.20 -6.89 6.72
N GLU A 75 -13.55 -8.01 6.41
CA GLU A 75 -13.96 -9.34 6.88
C GLU A 75 -13.95 -9.46 8.41
N LYS A 76 -12.90 -8.95 9.07
CA LYS A 76 -12.78 -8.97 10.53
C LYS A 76 -13.89 -8.16 11.20
N ASN A 77 -14.22 -6.98 10.67
CA ASN A 77 -15.31 -6.17 11.20
C ASN A 77 -16.67 -6.86 11.00
N HIS A 78 -16.90 -7.45 9.82
CA HIS A 78 -18.14 -8.17 9.52
C HIS A 78 -18.31 -9.42 10.41
N ASN A 79 -17.22 -10.06 10.82
CA ASN A 79 -17.26 -11.23 11.71
C ASN A 79 -17.43 -10.86 13.20
N GLN A 80 -17.14 -9.61 13.58
CA GLN A 80 -17.42 -9.11 14.94
C GLN A 80 -18.88 -8.73 15.14
N GLU A 81 -19.58 -8.23 14.11
CA GLU A 81 -21.03 -8.00 14.15
C GLU A 81 -21.86 -9.30 14.17
N LYS A 82 -21.28 -10.43 13.74
CA LYS A 82 -21.93 -11.76 13.77
C LYS A 82 -21.70 -12.54 15.06
N LYS A 83 -21.34 -11.91 16.18
CA LYS A 83 -21.57 -12.56 17.49
C LYS A 83 -23.06 -12.44 17.80
N PRO A 84 -23.85 -13.54 17.78
CA PRO A 84 -25.18 -13.49 18.37
C PRO A 84 -24.96 -13.18 19.85
N SER A 85 -25.56 -12.10 20.33
CA SER A 85 -25.87 -11.95 21.74
C SER A 85 -26.67 -13.19 22.13
N ALA A 86 -26.00 -14.20 22.70
CA ALA A 86 -26.65 -15.29 23.38
C ALA A 86 -27.34 -14.67 24.60
N SER A 87 -28.58 -14.25 24.38
CA SER A 87 -29.49 -13.77 25.40
C SER A 87 -30.13 -14.95 26.09
N LYS A 88 -30.10 -14.88 27.43
CA LYS A 88 -30.82 -15.67 28.45
C LYS A 88 -30.34 -17.08 28.75
#